data_AF-A0A1Q7SXY9-F1
#
_entry.id   AF-A0A1Q7SXY9-F1
#
_cell.length_a   1.000
_cell.length_b   1.000
_cell.length_c   1.000
_cell.angle_alpha   90.00
_cell.angle_beta   90.00
_cell.angle_gamma   90.00
#
_symmetry.space_group_name_H-M   'P 1'
#
loop_
_entity.id
_entity.type
_entity.pdbx_description
1 polymer ?
#
loop_
_entity_poly.entity_id
_entity_poly.type
_entity_poly.pdbx_seq_one_letter_code
_entity_poly.pdbx_strand_id
1 'polypeptide(L)'
;MPKRDKQKKRPKDVNQLAHFLGELSTQAPIRESLPALPSNLSEYMSAIGRKGGKIGGKRRLKTMSAAERKKVATKAARARWKKSKSR
;
A
#
# COMPACT_ATOMS: atom_id res chain seq x y z
N MET A 1 5.10 -10.27 1.36
CA MET A 1 4.69 -9.16 2.25
C MET A 1 4.82 -9.72 3.64
N PRO A 2 5.43 -9.00 4.60
CA PRO A 2 5.46 -9.50 5.97
C PRO A 2 4.02 -9.84 6.38
N LYS A 3 3.84 -10.99 7.04
CA LYS A 3 2.53 -11.39 7.53
C LYS A 3 2.09 -10.31 8.50
N ARG A 4 0.86 -9.81 8.34
CA ARG A 4 0.26 -8.85 9.27
C ARG A 4 0.33 -9.47 10.66
N ASP A 5 1.07 -8.84 11.58
CA ASP A 5 1.06 -9.28 12.96
C ASP A 5 -0.38 -9.23 13.45
N LYS A 6 -0.84 -10.38 13.95
CA LYS A 6 -2.19 -10.50 14.50
C LYS A 6 -2.21 -9.61 15.74
N GLN A 7 -2.81 -8.42 15.61
CA GLN A 7 -3.07 -7.55 16.75
C GLN A 7 -3.76 -8.38 17.84
N LYS A 8 -3.16 -8.38 19.04
CA LYS A 8 -3.74 -9.08 20.19
C LYS A 8 -5.15 -8.54 20.40
N LYS A 9 -6.14 -9.44 20.42
CA LYS A 9 -7.54 -9.06 20.62
C LYS A 9 -7.69 -8.51 22.04
N ARG A 10 -8.32 -7.34 22.15
CA ARG A 10 -8.65 -6.78 23.47
C ARG A 10 -9.67 -7.69 24.15
N PRO A 11 -9.51 -7.97 25.46
CA PRO A 11 -10.52 -8.70 26.22
C PRO A 11 -11.85 -7.93 26.18
N LYS A 12 -12.98 -8.64 26.29
CA LYS A 12 -14.32 -8.01 26.29
C LYS A 12 -14.88 -7.76 27.69
N ASP A 13 -14.38 -8.51 28.67
CA ASP A 13 -14.77 -8.38 30.07
C ASP A 13 -14.21 -7.09 30.69
N VAL A 14 -14.97 -6.45 31.56
CA VAL A 14 -14.64 -5.13 32.12
C VAL A 14 -13.41 -5.18 33.05
N ASN A 15 -13.30 -6.21 33.89
CA ASN A 15 -12.20 -6.34 34.82
C ASN A 15 -10.90 -6.68 34.06
N GLN A 16 -11.01 -7.56 33.07
CA GLN A 16 -9.89 -7.89 32.18
C GLN A 16 -9.44 -6.68 31.36
N LEU A 17 -10.38 -5.83 30.91
CA LEU A 17 -10.08 -4.58 30.20
C LEU A 17 -9.35 -3.57 31.08
N ALA A 18 -9.78 -3.41 32.33
CA ALA A 18 -9.14 -2.51 33.29
C ALA A 18 -7.68 -2.91 33.54
N HIS A 19 -7.43 -4.21 33.76
CA HIS A 19 -6.09 -4.75 33.92
C HIS A 19 -5.23 -4.52 32.67
N PHE A 20 -5.75 -4.89 31.50
CA PHE A 20 -5.06 -4.72 30.21
C PHE A 20 -4.69 -3.26 29.93
N LEU A 21 -5.56 -2.31 30.29
CA LEU A 21 -5.29 -0.89 30.08
C LEU A 21 -4.23 -0.36 31.04
N GLY A 22 -4.23 -0.81 32.30
CA GLY A 22 -3.18 -0.48 33.27
C GLY A 22 -1.80 -0.98 32.81
N GLU A 23 -1.74 -2.22 32.34
CA GLU A 23 -0.51 -2.78 31.74
C GLU A 23 -0.04 -1.95 30.54
N LEU A 24 -0.93 -1.60 29.61
CA LEU A 24 -0.57 -0.77 28.45
C LEU A 24 -0.09 0.63 28.83
N SER A 25 -0.67 1.23 29.87
CA SER A 25 -0.30 2.58 30.32
C SER A 25 1.06 2.66 31.00
N THR A 26 1.50 1.55 31.62
CA THR A 26 2.79 1.45 32.32
C THR A 26 3.91 1.00 31.40
N GLN A 27 3.55 0.36 30.27
CA GLN A 27 4.53 -0.03 29.28
C GLN A 27 5.14 1.22 28.63
N ALA A 28 6.45 1.41 28.83
CA ALA A 28 7.19 2.42 28.09
C ALA A 28 6.90 2.24 26.59
N PRO A 29 6.69 3.33 25.83
CA PRO A 29 6.40 3.20 24.41
C PRO A 29 7.53 2.38 23.81
N ILE A 30 7.18 1.18 23.31
CA ILE A 30 8.04 0.47 22.39
C ILE A 30 8.17 1.45 21.24
N ARG A 31 9.28 2.19 21.21
CA ARG A 31 9.72 2.84 19.98
C ARG A 31 10.03 1.68 19.07
N GLU A 32 9.00 1.15 18.41
CA GLU A 32 9.17 0.40 17.19
C GLU A 32 10.01 1.35 16.35
N SER A 33 11.31 1.05 16.26
CA SER A 33 12.20 1.81 15.41
C SER A 33 11.55 1.71 14.05
N LEU A 34 10.98 2.83 13.58
CA LEU A 34 10.47 2.92 12.22
C LEU A 34 11.57 2.31 11.35
N PRO A 35 11.24 1.34 10.48
CA PRO A 35 12.27 0.69 9.68
C PRO A 35 13.11 1.78 9.07
N ALA A 36 14.41 1.74 9.36
CA ALA A 36 15.33 2.79 8.95
C ALA A 36 15.11 3.04 7.46
N LEU A 37 14.86 4.30 7.11
CA LEU A 37 14.71 4.67 5.71
C LEU A 37 15.98 4.19 4.99
N PRO A 38 15.86 3.42 3.90
CA PRO A 38 17.03 2.97 3.18
C PRO A 38 17.82 4.19 2.73
N SER A 39 19.15 4.10 2.78
CA SER A 39 20.08 5.16 2.37
C SER A 39 19.72 5.74 1.00
N ASN A 40 19.24 4.89 0.10
CA ASN A 40 18.73 5.25 -1.24
C ASN A 40 17.20 5.20 -1.28
N LEU A 41 16.54 6.22 -0.72
CA LEU A 41 15.07 6.31 -0.71
C LEU A 41 14.47 6.25 -2.12
N SER A 42 15.09 6.91 -3.10
CA SER A 42 14.64 6.93 -4.50
C SER A 42 14.63 5.54 -5.14
N GLU A 43 15.70 4.76 -4.93
CA GLU A 43 15.81 3.40 -5.45
C GLU A 43 14.80 2.46 -4.81
N TYR A 44 14.62 2.58 -3.49
CA TYR A 44 13.63 1.82 -2.75
C TYR A 44 12.19 2.10 -3.22
N MET A 45 11.83 3.38 -3.38
CA MET A 45 10.51 3.77 -3.90
C MET A 45 10.29 3.25 -5.32
N SER A 46 11.33 3.30 -6.16
CA SER A 46 11.31 2.75 -7.53
C SER A 46 11.08 1.24 -7.53
N ALA A 47 11.75 0.51 -6.64
CA ALA A 47 11.59 -0.93 -6.48
C ALA A 47 10.17 -1.32 -6.02
N ILE A 48 9.62 -0.58 -5.04
CA ILE A 48 8.23 -0.77 -4.58
C ILE A 48 7.25 -0.51 -5.73
N GLY A 49 7.42 0.60 -6.46
CA GLY A 49 6.58 0.96 -7.61
C GLY A 49 6.60 -0.12 -8.69
N ARG A 50 7.79 -0.63 -9.03
CA ARG A 50 7.96 -1.73 -10.00
C ARG A 50 7.25 -3.01 -9.55
N LYS A 51 7.38 -3.36 -8.27
CA LYS A 51 6.71 -4.54 -7.69
C LYS A 51 5.18 -4.43 -7.80
N GLY A 52 4.62 -3.27 -7.44
CA GLY A 52 3.20 -3.00 -7.59
C GLY A 52 2.75 -3.04 -9.06
N GLY A 53 3.54 -2.46 -9.97
CA GLY A 53 3.28 -2.45 -11.40
C GLY A 53 3.22 -3.84 -12.03
N LYS A 54 4.12 -4.75 -11.67
CA LYS A 54 4.10 -6.15 -12.16
C LYS A 54 2.81 -6.88 -11.79
N ILE A 55 2.33 -6.67 -10.55
CA ILE A 55 1.09 -7.27 -10.06
C ILE A 55 -0.12 -6.64 -10.76
N GLY A 56 -0.18 -5.31 -10.78
CA GLY A 56 -1.28 -4.54 -11.35
C GLY A 56 -1.45 -4.75 -12.85
N GLY A 57 -0.34 -4.78 -13.60
CA GLY A 57 -0.33 -5.00 -15.04
C GLY A 57 -0.87 -6.39 -15.41
N LYS A 58 -0.35 -7.45 -14.76
CA LYS A 58 -0.85 -8.82 -14.97
C LYS A 58 -2.33 -8.96 -14.62
N ARG A 59 -2.78 -8.34 -13.51
CA ARG A 59 -4.19 -8.38 -13.11
C ARG A 59 -5.07 -7.67 -14.13
N ARG A 60 -4.69 -6.48 -14.60
CA ARG A 60 -5.44 -5.73 -15.63
C ARG A 60 -5.67 -6.53 -16.91
N LEU A 61 -4.67 -7.29 -17.37
CA LEU A 61 -4.82 -8.13 -18.56
C LEU A 61 -5.89 -9.22 -18.40
N LYS A 62 -6.04 -9.75 -17.19
CA LYS A 62 -7.03 -10.80 -16.88
C LYS A 62 -8.43 -10.24 -16.62
N THR A 63 -8.53 -9.08 -15.95
CA THR A 63 -9.83 -8.56 -15.48
C THR A 63 -10.51 -7.64 -16.47
N MET A 64 -9.79 -7.01 -17.41
CA MET A 64 -10.37 -6.01 -18.30
C MET A 64 -11.18 -6.63 -19.44
N SER A 65 -12.42 -6.15 -19.59
CA SER A 65 -13.28 -6.42 -20.74
C SER A 65 -12.79 -5.70 -22.00
N ALA A 66 -13.28 -6.10 -23.18
CA ALA A 66 -12.92 -5.47 -24.45
C ALA A 66 -13.26 -3.97 -24.50
N ALA A 67 -14.42 -3.59 -23.95
CA ALA A 67 -14.85 -2.19 -23.89
C ALA A 67 -13.93 -1.35 -23.01
N GLU A 68 -13.51 -1.87 -21.86
CA GLU A 68 -12.56 -1.19 -20.97
C GLU A 68 -11.18 -1.05 -21.61
N ARG A 69 -10.71 -2.07 -22.33
CA ARG A 69 -9.44 -1.98 -23.09
C ARG A 69 -9.50 -0.87 -24.12
N LYS A 70 -10.60 -0.78 -24.87
CA LYS A 70 -10.83 0.30 -25.86
C LYS A 70 -10.83 1.68 -25.19
N LYS A 71 -11.53 1.85 -24.07
CA LYS A 71 -11.56 3.12 -23.30
C LYS A 71 -10.17 3.55 -22.82
N VAL A 72 -9.36 2.61 -22.32
CA VAL A 72 -8.00 2.91 -21.86
C VAL A 72 -7.09 3.28 -23.04
N ALA A 73 -7.19 2.57 -24.17
CA ALA A 73 -6.42 2.86 -25.38
C ALA A 73 -6.73 4.24 -25.95
N THR A 74 -8.01 4.62 -26.04
CA THR A 74 -8.41 5.96 -26.52
C THR A 74 -7.95 7.06 -25.59
N LYS A 75 -8.03 6.86 -24.26
CA LYS A 75 -7.49 7.80 -23.26
C LYS A 75 -5.98 7.99 -23.43
N ALA A 76 -5.24 6.89 -23.63
CA ALA A 76 -3.79 6.94 -23.85
C ALA A 76 -3.42 7.68 -25.15
N ALA A 77 -4.13 7.40 -26.25
CA ALA A 77 -3.95 8.10 -27.51
C ALA A 77 -4.21 9.61 -27.34
N ARG A 78 -5.35 10.01 -26.77
CA ARG A 78 -5.67 11.42 -26.53
C ARG A 78 -4.58 12.14 -25.72
N ALA A 79 -4.04 11.50 -24.68
CA ALA A 79 -2.96 12.09 -23.87
C ALA A 79 -1.66 12.30 -24.68
N ARG A 80 -1.27 11.33 -25.51
CA ARG A 80 -0.10 11.43 -26.40
C ARG A 80 -0.26 12.58 -27.40
N TRP A 81 -1.41 12.64 -28.05
CA TRP A 81 -1.67 13.61 -29.12
C TRP A 81 -1.96 15.03 -28.59
N LYS A 82 -2.52 15.17 -27.37
CA LYS A 82 -2.69 16.49 -26.73
C LYS A 82 -1.35 17.20 -26.50
N LYS A 83 -0.32 16.45 -26.07
CA LYS A 83 1.04 16.99 -25.90
C LYS A 83 1.67 17.44 -27.22
N SER A 84 1.29 16.82 -28.34
CA SER A 84 1.74 17.22 -29.68
C SER A 84 1.04 18.46 -30.21
N LYS A 85 -0.18 18.78 -29.75
CA LYS A 85 -0.92 19.97 -30.16
C LYS A 85 -0.58 21.23 -29.34
N SER A 86 -0.05 21.05 -28.14
CA SER A 86 0.32 22.16 -27.24
C SER A 86 1.80 22.54 -27.34
N ARG A 87 2.50 22.04 -28.35
CA ARG A 87 3.93 22.25 -28.59
C ARG A 87 4.07 22.84 -29.98
#